data_AF-A0A2E4V2V7-F1
#
_entry.id   AF-A0A2E4V2V7-F1
#
_cell.length_a   1.000
_cell.length_b   1.000
_cell.length_c   1.000
_cell.angle_alpha   90.00
_cell.angle_beta   90.00
_cell.angle_gamma   90.00
#
_symmetry.space_group_name_H-M   'P 1'
#
loop_
_entity.id
_entity.type
_entity.pdbx_description
1 polymer ?
#
loop_
_entity_poly.entity_id
_entity_poly.type
_entity_poly.pdbx_seq_one_letter_code
_entity_poly.pdbx_strand_id
1 'polypeptide(L)'
;MKKLGIIVPYRDRPQQLAIFKKTINEYLDIPFELIIVDQVDSLEFNRGKLLNIGFTKAEELKCDYVILHDIDMLPIEADYSFSNKPFHLITHLDLPEGTDRTMFDSYFGGVTLFPSNIYKQINGYSNEYWGWGFEDDDLFLRCRENQIELNRKKVIQRGRDGVGLEFNGKDSYVAIPNKLSNRRDFTIFVSFSFEEINRISTNITDENTIFSIPGFDTSLSLNSFFDIVFQFWKKNLNSISLPAKLYPEGYVNCVITIENRREPPTITLYINGKRIGENTYDALYSIQKERYLYLGVGNPDRKEKENWFKGIIDRFAIFRGALLESEIATLSSNKYYSLFNLFFSAELMSYYDMKFIKDNTLLDLEGNNNGIIRNCKQTYINKNTEKFIYLPNRRKGKFKVLPHKENGYKDGYWVNWASRENQLKYLNNYYNKKSNYTKDGLSTLKYKVVENHSQGNYHYLGVKL
;
A
#
# COMPACT_ATOMS: atom_id res chain seq x y z
N MET A 1 -18.25 26.00 -25.91
CA MET A 1 -17.58 24.73 -25.54
C MET A 1 -16.49 25.03 -24.54
N LYS A 2 -16.20 24.10 -23.62
CA LYS A 2 -15.13 24.24 -22.63
C LYS A 2 -13.78 23.91 -23.30
N LYS A 3 -12.76 24.72 -23.05
CA LYS A 3 -11.43 24.58 -23.68
C LYS A 3 -10.55 23.61 -22.88
N LEU A 4 -10.07 22.54 -23.55
CA LEU A 4 -9.21 21.52 -22.97
C LEU A 4 -7.72 21.87 -23.16
N GLY A 5 -6.91 21.68 -22.11
CA GLY A 5 -5.45 21.57 -22.23
C GLY A 5 -4.98 20.15 -21.88
N ILE A 6 -4.22 19.50 -22.77
CA ILE A 6 -3.58 18.21 -22.50
C ILE A 6 -2.12 18.48 -22.17
N ILE A 7 -1.71 18.20 -20.93
CA ILE A 7 -0.37 18.48 -20.43
C ILE A 7 0.40 17.17 -20.31
N VAL A 8 1.55 17.11 -20.97
CA VAL A 8 2.40 15.92 -21.04
C VAL A 8 3.79 16.26 -20.50
N PRO A 9 4.23 15.67 -19.38
CA PRO A 9 5.59 15.79 -18.90
C PRO A 9 6.49 14.88 -19.75
N TYR A 10 7.65 15.37 -20.17
CA TYR A 10 8.47 14.72 -21.18
C TYR A 10 9.97 14.84 -20.89
N ARG A 11 10.72 13.81 -21.29
CA ARG A 11 12.18 13.80 -21.40
C ARG A 11 12.60 12.63 -22.28
N ASP A 12 13.41 12.90 -23.30
CA ASP A 12 14.17 11.91 -24.09
C ASP A 12 13.37 10.66 -24.56
N ARG A 13 12.16 10.86 -25.09
CA ARG A 13 11.27 9.79 -25.61
C ARG A 13 10.71 10.14 -27.01
N PRO A 14 11.55 10.47 -28.01
CA PRO A 14 11.08 11.07 -29.27
C PRO A 14 10.13 10.16 -30.05
N GLN A 15 10.36 8.84 -30.03
CA GLN A 15 9.47 7.87 -30.67
C GLN A 15 8.09 7.82 -30.01
N GLN A 16 8.04 7.79 -28.67
CA GLN A 16 6.76 7.80 -27.95
C GLN A 16 6.03 9.13 -28.17
N LEU A 17 6.74 10.26 -28.21
CA LEU A 17 6.14 11.57 -28.51
C LEU A 17 5.52 11.61 -29.91
N ALA A 18 6.21 11.09 -30.92
CA ALA A 18 5.69 11.04 -32.28
C ALA A 18 4.40 10.19 -32.36
N ILE A 19 4.39 9.02 -31.72
CA ILE A 19 3.22 8.14 -31.65
C ILE A 19 2.09 8.82 -30.88
N PHE A 20 2.37 9.35 -29.69
CA PHE A 20 1.39 10.02 -28.84
C PHE A 20 0.70 11.18 -29.55
N LYS A 21 1.47 12.07 -30.17
CA LYS A 21 0.93 13.21 -30.95
C LYS A 21 -0.01 12.74 -32.05
N LYS A 22 0.40 11.71 -32.81
CA LYS A 22 -0.43 11.16 -33.88
C LYS A 22 -1.73 10.58 -33.31
N THR A 23 -1.63 9.72 -32.29
CA THR A 23 -2.78 9.06 -31.69
C THR A 23 -3.77 10.04 -31.08
N ILE A 24 -3.31 11.04 -30.31
CA ILE A 24 -4.21 12.01 -29.68
C ILE A 24 -4.95 12.86 -30.72
N ASN A 25 -4.26 13.30 -31.79
CA ASN A 25 -4.90 14.04 -32.88
C ASN A 25 -5.93 13.22 -33.65
N GLU A 26 -5.67 11.91 -33.85
CA GLU A 26 -6.60 11.00 -34.53
C GLU A 26 -7.77 10.58 -33.63
N TYR A 27 -7.55 10.52 -32.31
CA TYR A 27 -8.52 10.01 -31.34
C TYR A 27 -9.53 11.06 -30.88
N LEU A 28 -9.10 12.33 -30.73
CA LEU A 28 -9.93 13.37 -30.12
C LEU A 28 -10.65 14.23 -31.16
N ASP A 29 -11.99 14.23 -31.07
CA ASP A 29 -12.86 15.12 -31.86
C ASP A 29 -13.17 16.46 -31.16
N ILE A 30 -12.66 16.67 -29.95
CA ILE A 30 -12.86 17.92 -29.18
C ILE A 30 -11.70 18.89 -29.40
N PRO A 31 -11.90 20.21 -29.50
CA PRO A 31 -10.79 21.16 -29.56
C PRO A 31 -9.94 21.13 -28.28
N PHE A 32 -8.62 20.96 -28.43
CA PHE A 32 -7.66 20.89 -27.32
C PHE A 32 -6.37 21.62 -27.66
N GLU A 33 -5.68 22.10 -26.62
CA GLU A 33 -4.28 22.55 -26.69
C GLU A 33 -3.37 21.45 -26.14
N LEU A 34 -2.42 20.96 -26.94
CA LEU A 34 -1.43 19.97 -26.54
C LEU A 34 -0.16 20.66 -26.05
N ILE A 35 0.18 20.47 -24.79
CA ILE A 35 1.27 21.14 -24.09
C ILE A 35 2.29 20.09 -23.66
N ILE A 36 3.44 20.07 -24.32
CA ILE A 36 4.58 19.21 -23.99
C ILE A 36 5.55 20.02 -23.14
N VAL A 37 5.93 19.49 -21.98
CA VAL A 37 6.89 20.12 -21.07
C VAL A 37 8.12 19.21 -20.94
N ASP A 38 9.21 19.61 -21.59
CA ASP A 38 10.46 18.84 -21.68
C ASP A 38 11.48 19.28 -20.62
N GLN A 39 11.88 18.37 -19.74
CA GLN A 39 12.92 18.62 -18.75
C GLN A 39 14.31 18.37 -19.35
N VAL A 40 15.01 19.46 -19.69
CA VAL A 40 16.28 19.41 -20.44
C VAL A 40 17.54 19.48 -19.57
N ASP A 41 17.40 19.68 -18.26
CA ASP A 41 18.51 19.55 -17.30
C ASP A 41 18.82 18.09 -16.98
N SER A 42 19.94 17.87 -16.29
CA SER A 42 20.43 16.55 -15.87
C SER A 42 19.93 16.13 -14.48
N LEU A 43 18.99 16.86 -13.87
CA LEU A 43 18.43 16.47 -12.57
C LEU A 43 17.53 15.25 -12.74
N GLU A 44 17.23 14.57 -11.63
CA GLU A 44 16.18 13.55 -11.58
C GLU A 44 14.88 14.08 -12.22
N PHE A 45 14.14 13.20 -12.88
CA PHE A 45 12.90 13.61 -13.55
C PHE A 45 11.86 14.04 -12.50
N ASN A 46 11.20 15.18 -12.70
CA ASN A 46 10.21 15.70 -11.76
C ASN A 46 8.86 15.88 -12.46
N ARG A 47 8.11 14.78 -12.52
CA ARG A 47 6.82 14.69 -13.21
C ARG A 47 5.82 15.73 -12.71
N GLY A 48 5.63 15.83 -11.39
CA GLY A 48 4.68 16.76 -10.78
C GLY A 48 4.99 18.22 -11.09
N LYS A 49 6.27 18.62 -11.01
CA LYS A 49 6.71 19.99 -11.33
C LYS A 49 6.51 20.33 -12.81
N LEU A 50 6.77 19.41 -13.73
CA LEU A 50 6.53 19.61 -15.17
C LEU A 50 5.03 19.75 -15.47
N LEU A 51 4.17 18.96 -14.81
CA LEU A 51 2.72 19.09 -14.94
C LEU A 51 2.22 20.45 -14.42
N ASN A 52 2.80 20.97 -13.33
CA ASN A 52 2.54 22.33 -12.85
C ASN A 52 2.97 23.41 -13.87
N ILE A 53 4.14 23.28 -14.50
CA ILE A 53 4.61 24.20 -15.55
C ILE A 53 3.68 24.16 -16.77
N GLY A 54 3.24 22.98 -17.18
CA GLY A 54 2.28 22.87 -18.28
C GLY A 54 0.92 23.47 -17.91
N PHE A 55 0.53 23.42 -16.63
CA PHE A 55 -0.68 24.06 -16.16
C PHE A 55 -0.61 25.58 -16.26
N THR A 56 0.52 26.21 -15.92
CA THR A 56 0.65 27.67 -16.11
C THR A 56 0.49 28.05 -17.58
N LYS A 57 1.00 27.22 -18.51
CA LYS A 57 0.77 27.42 -19.94
C LYS A 57 -0.70 27.23 -20.34
N ALA A 58 -1.38 26.24 -19.79
CA ALA A 58 -2.81 26.02 -20.02
C ALA A 58 -3.64 27.22 -19.53
N GLU A 59 -3.25 27.87 -18.42
CA GLU A 59 -3.89 29.10 -17.95
C GLU A 59 -3.68 30.28 -18.91
N GLU A 60 -2.47 30.48 -19.42
CA GLU A 60 -2.19 31.49 -20.46
C GLU A 60 -3.08 31.30 -21.69
N LEU A 61 -3.30 30.04 -22.08
CA LEU A 61 -4.14 29.64 -23.20
C LEU A 61 -5.64 29.67 -22.86
N LYS A 62 -6.01 30.03 -21.63
CA LYS A 62 -7.40 30.11 -21.13
C LYS A 62 -8.14 28.77 -21.20
N CYS A 63 -7.45 27.66 -20.93
CA CYS A 63 -8.08 26.34 -20.80
C CYS A 63 -8.98 26.30 -19.56
N ASP A 64 -10.24 25.88 -19.74
CA ASP A 64 -11.21 25.71 -18.66
C ASP A 64 -10.89 24.50 -17.76
N TYR A 65 -10.26 23.49 -18.35
CA TYR A 65 -9.87 22.25 -17.69
C TYR A 65 -8.66 21.64 -18.37
N VAL A 66 -7.97 20.78 -17.62
CA VAL A 66 -6.76 20.11 -18.08
C VAL A 66 -6.83 18.60 -17.92
N ILE A 67 -6.09 17.90 -18.76
CA ILE A 67 -5.77 16.49 -18.59
C ILE A 67 -4.26 16.37 -18.41
N LEU A 68 -3.86 15.82 -17.27
CA LEU A 68 -2.48 15.53 -16.90
C LEU A 68 -2.19 14.11 -17.41
N HIS A 69 -1.26 13.98 -18.35
CA HIS A 69 -1.21 12.80 -19.21
C HIS A 69 0.20 12.22 -19.33
N ASP A 70 0.36 10.95 -18.98
CA ASP A 70 1.59 10.20 -19.26
C ASP A 70 1.74 9.92 -20.76
N ILE A 71 2.94 10.13 -21.30
CA ILE A 71 3.21 10.03 -22.74
C ILE A 71 3.12 8.59 -23.29
N ASP A 72 3.29 7.59 -22.43
CA ASP A 72 3.27 6.18 -22.80
C ASP A 72 1.88 5.55 -22.67
N MET A 73 0.84 6.32 -22.35
CA MET A 73 -0.53 5.83 -22.28
C MET A 73 -1.32 6.35 -23.49
N LEU A 74 -1.74 5.46 -24.38
CA LEU A 74 -2.49 5.82 -25.58
C LEU A 74 -3.96 5.46 -25.40
N PRO A 75 -4.92 6.38 -25.61
CA PRO A 75 -6.33 6.06 -25.45
C PRO A 75 -6.80 5.04 -26.50
N ILE A 76 -7.56 4.04 -26.04
CA ILE A 76 -8.32 3.11 -26.89
C ILE A 76 -9.81 3.47 -26.81
N GLU A 77 -10.30 3.66 -25.58
CA GLU A 77 -11.69 4.04 -25.28
C GLU A 77 -11.66 4.89 -24.01
N ALA A 78 -11.77 6.21 -24.08
CA ALA A 78 -11.74 7.11 -22.93
C ALA A 78 -12.44 8.43 -23.27
N ASP A 79 -13.21 8.96 -22.32
CA ASP A 79 -13.93 10.22 -22.50
C ASP A 79 -13.14 11.39 -21.88
N TYR A 80 -12.74 12.34 -22.73
CA TYR A 80 -11.93 13.54 -22.40
C TYR A 80 -12.80 14.79 -22.21
N SER A 81 -14.12 14.66 -22.23
CA SER A 81 -15.06 15.78 -22.06
C SER A 81 -14.95 16.43 -20.69
N PHE A 82 -15.29 17.72 -20.62
CA PHE A 82 -15.28 18.49 -19.38
C PHE A 82 -16.05 17.80 -18.23
N SER A 83 -15.55 17.98 -17.01
CA SER A 83 -16.26 17.67 -15.77
C SER A 83 -16.09 18.83 -14.79
N ASN A 84 -16.97 18.94 -13.80
CA ASN A 84 -16.88 19.93 -12.72
C ASN A 84 -16.11 19.43 -11.49
N LYS A 85 -15.61 18.18 -11.52
CA LYS A 85 -14.81 17.56 -10.47
C LYS A 85 -13.65 16.77 -11.06
N PRO A 86 -12.58 16.45 -10.30
CA PRO A 86 -11.46 15.71 -10.87
C PRO A 86 -11.83 14.25 -11.12
N PHE A 87 -11.28 13.68 -12.18
CA PHE A 87 -11.51 12.30 -12.60
C PHE A 87 -10.19 11.61 -12.95
N HIS A 88 -10.05 10.37 -12.51
CA HIS A 88 -9.05 9.46 -13.05
C HIS A 88 -9.65 8.72 -14.24
N LEU A 89 -8.98 8.78 -15.39
CA LEU A 89 -9.52 8.27 -16.65
C LEU A 89 -9.16 6.80 -16.92
N ILE A 90 -8.28 6.19 -16.12
CA ILE A 90 -7.85 4.81 -16.33
C ILE A 90 -8.65 3.86 -15.46
N THR A 91 -9.37 2.94 -16.12
CA THR A 91 -9.97 1.77 -15.48
C THR A 91 -9.43 0.46 -16.02
N HIS A 92 -8.85 0.46 -17.23
CA HIS A 92 -8.27 -0.71 -17.86
C HIS A 92 -6.97 -0.33 -18.58
N LEU A 93 -5.97 -1.18 -18.47
CA LEU A 93 -4.70 -1.05 -19.18
C LEU A 93 -4.50 -2.27 -20.08
N ASP A 94 -4.17 -2.01 -21.34
CA ASP A 94 -3.66 -2.99 -22.28
C ASP A 94 -2.13 -2.93 -22.22
N LEU A 95 -1.57 -3.88 -21.45
CA LEU A 95 -0.17 -3.91 -21.05
C LEU A 95 0.68 -4.72 -22.06
N PRO A 96 1.95 -4.34 -22.29
CA PRO A 96 2.89 -5.18 -23.02
C PRO A 96 3.01 -6.60 -22.44
N GLU A 97 3.26 -7.58 -23.30
CA GLU A 97 3.48 -8.97 -22.88
C GLU A 97 4.61 -9.06 -21.84
N GLY A 98 4.38 -9.83 -20.76
CA GLY A 98 5.34 -9.97 -19.66
C GLY A 98 5.39 -8.80 -18.68
N THR A 99 4.48 -7.82 -18.78
CA THR A 99 4.35 -6.73 -17.79
C THR A 99 3.05 -6.87 -17.00
N ASP A 100 3.11 -6.53 -15.71
CA ASP A 100 1.94 -6.44 -14.84
C ASP A 100 1.97 -5.08 -14.15
N ARG A 101 0.78 -4.47 -13.98
CA ARG A 101 0.61 -3.22 -13.26
C ARG A 101 -0.61 -3.33 -12.37
N THR A 102 -0.36 -3.41 -11.07
CA THR A 102 -1.43 -3.47 -10.08
C THR A 102 -2.11 -2.10 -9.95
N MET A 103 -3.35 -1.99 -10.45
CA MET A 103 -4.21 -0.86 -10.12
C MET A 103 -4.85 -1.09 -8.74
N PHE A 104 -4.58 -0.20 -7.79
CA PHE A 104 -5.20 -0.22 -6.47
C PHE A 104 -6.28 0.84 -6.35
N ASP A 105 -7.15 0.69 -5.34
CA ASP A 105 -8.37 1.48 -5.15
C ASP A 105 -8.12 3.01 -5.21
N SER A 106 -7.06 3.50 -4.56
CA SER A 106 -6.66 4.91 -4.52
C SER A 106 -5.73 5.37 -5.65
N TYR A 107 -5.37 4.51 -6.60
CA TYR A 107 -4.48 4.86 -7.70
C TYR A 107 -5.03 6.04 -8.51
N PHE A 108 -4.24 7.11 -8.60
CA PHE A 108 -4.61 8.41 -9.17
C PHE A 108 -3.54 8.97 -10.13
N GLY A 109 -2.74 8.09 -10.74
CA GLY A 109 -1.66 8.44 -11.67
C GLY A 109 -1.99 8.17 -13.14
N GLY A 110 -1.05 8.43 -14.04
CA GLY A 110 -1.23 8.16 -15.46
C GLY A 110 -2.01 9.24 -16.20
N VAL A 111 -3.34 9.17 -16.18
CA VAL A 111 -4.22 10.10 -16.90
C VAL A 111 -5.33 10.62 -15.98
N THR A 112 -5.24 11.89 -15.60
CA THR A 112 -6.20 12.55 -14.72
C THR A 112 -6.74 13.85 -15.31
N LEU A 113 -8.05 14.06 -15.17
CA LEU A 113 -8.76 15.25 -15.58
C LEU A 113 -8.97 16.16 -14.37
N PHE A 114 -8.73 17.45 -14.53
CA PHE A 114 -8.97 18.48 -13.53
C PHE A 114 -9.63 19.73 -14.11
N PRO A 115 -10.72 20.22 -13.51
CA PRO A 115 -11.15 21.60 -13.70
C PRO A 115 -10.04 22.57 -13.28
N SER A 116 -9.75 23.60 -14.09
CA SER A 116 -8.61 24.50 -13.81
C SER A 116 -8.75 25.23 -12.47
N ASN A 117 -9.97 25.55 -12.03
CA ASN A 117 -10.22 26.14 -10.72
C ASN A 117 -9.91 25.17 -9.56
N ILE A 118 -10.23 23.89 -9.70
CA ILE A 118 -9.94 22.88 -8.67
C ILE A 118 -8.43 22.61 -8.59
N TYR A 119 -7.75 22.51 -9.74
CA TYR A 119 -6.30 22.31 -9.77
C TYR A 119 -5.56 23.46 -9.07
N LYS A 120 -6.02 24.70 -9.27
CA LYS A 120 -5.53 25.87 -8.51
C LYS A 120 -5.83 25.81 -7.03
N GLN A 121 -7.05 25.43 -6.66
CA GLN A 121 -7.47 25.34 -5.25
C GLN A 121 -6.54 24.43 -4.44
N ILE A 122 -6.11 23.32 -5.03
CA ILE A 122 -5.20 22.35 -4.38
C ILE A 122 -3.72 22.72 -4.54
N ASN A 123 -3.41 23.87 -5.13
CA ASN A 123 -2.06 24.32 -5.49
C ASN A 123 -1.28 23.36 -6.41
N GLY A 124 -1.96 22.58 -7.25
CA GLY A 124 -1.34 21.59 -8.15
C GLY A 124 -0.54 20.49 -7.43
N TYR A 125 0.37 19.85 -8.16
CA TYR A 125 1.30 18.85 -7.61
C TYR A 125 2.30 19.48 -6.64
N SER A 126 2.91 18.65 -5.80
CA SER A 126 4.16 18.98 -5.09
C SER A 126 5.31 19.14 -6.09
N ASN A 127 6.15 20.17 -5.91
CA ASN A 127 7.36 20.36 -6.73
C ASN A 127 8.56 19.56 -6.19
N GLU A 128 8.37 18.86 -5.08
CA GLU A 128 9.43 18.32 -4.25
C GLU A 128 9.51 16.77 -4.34
N TYR A 129 8.86 16.15 -5.34
CA TYR A 129 9.02 14.73 -5.65
C TYR A 129 9.97 14.60 -6.84
N TRP A 130 11.20 14.19 -6.56
CA TRP A 130 12.24 13.95 -7.56
C TRP A 130 12.39 12.45 -7.79
N GLY A 131 12.54 12.03 -9.05
CA GLY A 131 12.59 10.62 -9.41
C GLY A 131 11.20 9.99 -9.43
N TRP A 132 11.10 8.69 -9.13
CA TRP A 132 9.89 7.91 -9.38
C TRP A 132 9.04 7.72 -8.11
N GLY A 133 7.74 8.01 -8.20
CA GLY A 133 6.70 7.56 -7.26
C GLY A 133 6.21 8.56 -6.21
N PHE A 134 4.97 8.34 -5.77
CA PHE A 134 4.23 9.04 -4.71
C PHE A 134 3.80 10.50 -4.96
N GLU A 135 4.15 11.10 -6.10
CA GLU A 135 3.66 12.43 -6.46
C GLU A 135 2.15 12.43 -6.76
N ASP A 136 1.66 11.35 -7.39
CA ASP A 136 0.22 11.14 -7.65
C ASP A 136 -0.56 10.88 -6.34
N ASP A 137 0.04 10.14 -5.41
CA ASP A 137 -0.55 9.87 -4.10
C ASP A 137 -0.62 11.17 -3.25
N ASP A 138 0.41 12.03 -3.32
CA ASP A 138 0.38 13.36 -2.69
C ASP A 138 -0.69 14.26 -3.35
N LEU A 139 -0.82 14.27 -4.67
CA LEU A 139 -1.90 15.01 -5.35
C LEU A 139 -3.29 14.55 -4.88
N PHE A 140 -3.48 13.24 -4.73
CA PHE A 140 -4.73 12.69 -4.20
C PHE A 140 -4.95 13.10 -2.74
N LEU A 141 -3.90 13.12 -1.91
CA LEU A 141 -3.95 13.64 -0.55
C LEU A 141 -4.32 15.13 -0.51
N ARG A 142 -3.79 15.96 -1.42
CA ARG A 142 -4.15 17.39 -1.54
C ARG A 142 -5.62 17.59 -1.85
N CYS A 143 -6.20 16.74 -2.72
CA CYS A 143 -7.64 16.75 -2.99
C CYS A 143 -8.45 16.45 -1.73
N ARG A 144 -8.02 15.46 -0.94
CA ARG A 144 -8.68 15.10 0.34
C ARG A 144 -8.58 16.23 1.36
N GLU A 145 -7.41 16.82 1.54
CA GLU A 145 -7.16 17.92 2.48
C GLU A 145 -7.99 19.16 2.15
N ASN A 146 -8.16 19.45 0.86
CA ASN A 146 -8.98 20.57 0.37
C ASN A 146 -10.47 20.23 0.20
N GLN A 147 -10.93 19.08 0.72
CA GLN A 147 -12.33 18.65 0.70
C GLN A 147 -12.95 18.61 -0.71
N ILE A 148 -12.13 18.30 -1.72
CA ILE A 148 -12.64 18.08 -3.07
C ILE A 148 -13.57 16.88 -3.07
N GLU A 149 -14.65 16.95 -3.86
CA GLU A 149 -15.61 15.86 -3.97
C GLU A 149 -14.94 14.61 -4.56
N LEU A 150 -14.80 13.57 -3.74
CA LEU A 150 -14.21 12.28 -4.07
C LEU A 150 -15.19 11.16 -3.75
N ASN A 151 -15.02 10.02 -4.43
CA ASN A 151 -15.74 8.81 -4.09
C ASN A 151 -15.27 8.24 -2.75
N ARG A 152 -16.11 7.40 -2.14
CA ARG A 152 -15.77 6.70 -0.90
C ARG A 152 -16.24 5.26 -0.93
N LYS A 153 -15.45 4.38 -0.33
CA LYS A 153 -15.81 2.98 -0.10
C LYS A 153 -15.77 2.70 1.39
N LYS A 154 -16.81 2.03 1.87
CA LYS A 154 -16.94 1.61 3.26
C LYS A 154 -16.23 0.27 3.43
N VAL A 155 -15.27 0.22 4.34
CA VAL A 155 -14.54 -0.99 4.72
C VAL A 155 -14.92 -1.37 6.14
N ILE A 156 -15.46 -2.57 6.30
CA ILE A 156 -15.87 -3.10 7.60
C ILE A 156 -14.62 -3.44 8.40
N GLN A 157 -14.54 -2.84 9.59
CA GLN A 157 -13.52 -3.11 10.59
C GLN A 157 -14.06 -4.17 11.56
N ARG A 158 -13.28 -5.22 11.79
CA ARG A 158 -13.67 -6.37 12.63
C ARG A 158 -13.00 -6.37 14.00
N GLY A 159 -12.76 -5.18 14.54
CA GLY A 159 -12.30 -5.01 15.92
C GLY A 159 -13.38 -5.36 16.95
N ARG A 160 -12.93 -5.68 18.16
CA ARG A 160 -13.77 -5.88 19.35
C ARG A 160 -13.56 -4.71 20.32
N ASP A 161 -14.54 -4.42 21.16
CA ASP A 161 -14.31 -3.60 22.37
C ASP A 161 -13.54 -4.45 23.39
N GLY A 162 -12.55 -3.88 24.06
CA GLY A 162 -11.82 -4.64 25.07
C GLY A 162 -10.47 -4.04 25.45
N VAL A 163 -9.55 -4.92 25.85
CA VAL A 163 -8.17 -4.58 26.20
C VAL A 163 -7.24 -5.28 25.21
N GLY A 164 -6.35 -4.49 24.62
CA GLY A 164 -5.25 -4.97 23.80
C GLY A 164 -3.91 -4.69 24.44
N LEU A 165 -2.86 -5.25 23.84
CA LEU A 165 -1.48 -4.97 24.18
C LEU A 165 -0.87 -4.10 23.08
N GLU A 166 -0.43 -2.90 23.45
CA GLU A 166 0.23 -1.93 22.58
C GLU A 166 1.72 -2.24 22.43
N PHE A 167 2.19 -2.24 21.18
CA PHE A 167 3.56 -2.40 20.74
C PHE A 167 4.06 -1.08 20.16
N ASN A 168 5.24 -0.65 20.59
CA ASN A 168 5.79 0.69 20.39
C ASN A 168 6.63 0.86 19.12
N GLY A 169 6.90 -0.22 18.37
CA GLY A 169 7.74 -0.18 17.18
C GLY A 169 9.24 -0.05 17.46
N LYS A 170 9.71 -0.34 18.67
CA LYS A 170 11.13 -0.18 19.03
C LYS A 170 11.72 -1.33 19.83
N ASP A 171 11.10 -1.69 20.95
CA ASP A 171 11.65 -2.68 21.89
C ASP A 171 10.56 -3.43 22.66
N SER A 172 9.31 -3.29 22.22
CA SER A 172 8.16 -3.98 22.79
C SER A 172 7.94 -5.33 22.11
N TYR A 173 7.84 -6.41 22.88
CA TYR A 173 7.51 -7.74 22.36
C TYR A 173 6.91 -8.65 23.42
N VAL A 174 6.33 -9.76 22.97
CA VAL A 174 5.98 -10.90 23.82
C VAL A 174 6.74 -12.13 23.35
N ALA A 175 7.47 -12.79 24.25
CA ALA A 175 8.13 -14.07 24.00
C ALA A 175 7.27 -15.23 24.51
N ILE A 176 6.83 -16.13 23.64
CA ILE A 176 6.00 -17.28 23.97
C ILE A 176 6.82 -18.56 23.73
N PRO A 177 6.92 -19.50 24.69
CA PRO A 177 7.66 -20.75 24.45
C PRO A 177 7.07 -21.50 23.26
N ASN A 178 7.91 -21.87 22.30
CA ASN A 178 7.45 -22.48 21.06
C ASN A 178 7.13 -23.97 21.27
N LYS A 179 5.86 -24.33 21.05
CA LYS A 179 5.38 -25.73 21.11
C LYS A 179 5.02 -26.30 19.73
N LEU A 180 5.28 -25.54 18.65
CA LEU A 180 4.94 -25.94 17.29
C LEU A 180 5.97 -26.92 16.72
N SER A 181 5.54 -27.74 15.76
CA SER A 181 6.39 -28.71 15.08
C SER A 181 6.01 -28.82 13.62
N ASN A 182 7.02 -28.92 12.75
CA ASN A 182 6.83 -29.16 11.32
C ASN A 182 6.32 -30.57 10.96
N ARG A 183 5.99 -31.42 11.95
CA ARG A 183 5.45 -32.78 11.75
C ARG A 183 3.94 -32.90 12.01
N ARG A 184 3.31 -31.81 12.46
CA ARG A 184 1.89 -31.79 12.83
C ARG A 184 1.20 -30.64 12.13
N ASP A 185 -0.09 -30.79 11.91
CA ASP A 185 -0.92 -29.71 11.41
C ASP A 185 -1.20 -28.72 12.55
N PHE A 186 -1.30 -27.45 12.21
CA PHE A 186 -1.66 -26.41 13.17
C PHE A 186 -2.26 -25.20 12.47
N THR A 187 -3.04 -24.44 13.24
CA THR A 187 -3.58 -23.15 12.82
C THR A 187 -3.16 -22.08 13.81
N ILE A 188 -2.68 -20.94 13.30
CA ILE A 188 -2.35 -19.75 14.08
C ILE A 188 -3.40 -18.68 13.79
N PHE A 189 -3.97 -18.10 14.85
CA PHE A 189 -4.86 -16.95 14.78
C PHE A 189 -4.23 -15.74 15.47
N VAL A 190 -4.30 -14.58 14.83
CA VAL A 190 -3.93 -13.31 15.44
C VAL A 190 -4.96 -12.23 15.08
N SER A 191 -5.35 -11.45 16.08
CA SER A 191 -6.21 -10.27 15.93
C SER A 191 -5.40 -9.05 16.34
N PHE A 192 -5.24 -8.11 15.42
CA PHE A 192 -4.41 -6.93 15.62
C PHE A 192 -4.96 -5.70 14.91
N SER A 193 -4.44 -4.53 15.26
CA SER A 193 -4.67 -3.29 14.56
C SER A 193 -3.41 -2.44 14.50
N PHE A 194 -3.36 -1.54 13.54
CA PHE A 194 -2.33 -0.53 13.42
C PHE A 194 -2.93 0.74 12.83
N GLU A 195 -2.39 1.88 13.23
CA GLU A 195 -2.73 3.19 12.67
C GLU A 195 -1.60 3.76 11.82
N GLU A 196 -0.38 3.28 12.05
CA GLU A 196 0.83 3.73 11.39
C GLU A 196 1.79 2.55 11.19
N ILE A 197 2.36 2.43 10.00
CA ILE A 197 3.48 1.51 9.75
C ILE A 197 4.73 2.14 10.39
N ASN A 198 5.46 1.35 11.16
CA ASN A 198 6.75 1.78 11.70
C ASN A 198 7.75 1.94 10.55
N ARG A 199 8.44 3.08 10.51
CA ARG A 199 9.29 3.49 9.39
C ARG A 199 10.71 3.69 9.87
N ILE A 200 11.64 3.00 9.23
CA ILE A 200 13.08 3.11 9.48
C ILE A 200 13.71 3.76 8.26
N SER A 201 14.18 5.00 8.42
CA SER A 201 14.67 5.83 7.31
C SER A 201 15.87 5.24 6.58
N THR A 202 16.66 4.38 7.25
CA THR A 202 17.82 3.71 6.65
C THR A 202 17.46 2.44 5.88
N ASN A 203 16.26 1.90 6.06
CA ASN A 203 15.85 0.69 5.36
C ASN A 203 15.29 1.02 3.98
N ILE A 204 15.59 0.19 2.98
CA ILE A 204 15.02 0.31 1.63
C ILE A 204 13.52 -0.02 1.60
N THR A 205 13.08 -0.90 2.50
CA THR A 205 11.69 -1.28 2.74
C THR A 205 11.49 -1.51 4.23
N ASP A 206 10.32 -1.12 4.74
CA ASP A 206 9.98 -1.40 6.13
C ASP A 206 9.24 -2.73 6.22
N GLU A 207 9.59 -3.52 7.22
CA GLU A 207 8.87 -4.73 7.60
C GLU A 207 8.55 -4.66 9.10
N ASN A 208 7.27 -4.83 9.42
CA ASN A 208 6.72 -4.72 10.77
C ASN A 208 6.10 -6.08 11.13
N THR A 209 6.77 -6.86 11.97
CA THR A 209 6.37 -8.25 12.21
C THR A 209 5.36 -8.38 13.34
N ILE A 210 4.15 -8.84 13.03
CA ILE A 210 3.06 -9.07 13.99
C ILE A 210 3.39 -10.28 14.85
N PHE A 211 3.79 -11.38 14.21
CA PHE A 211 4.35 -12.53 14.90
C PHE A 211 5.42 -13.21 14.05
N SER A 212 6.35 -13.89 14.71
CA SER A 212 7.39 -14.68 14.07
C SER A 212 7.69 -15.95 14.84
N ILE A 213 8.18 -16.94 14.10
CA ILE A 213 9.06 -17.99 14.62
C ILE A 213 10.43 -17.73 13.98
N PRO A 214 11.47 -17.39 14.76
CA PRO A 214 12.75 -16.88 14.26
C PRO A 214 13.60 -17.97 13.58
N GLY A 215 14.86 -17.65 13.28
CA GLY A 215 15.77 -18.52 12.53
C GLY A 215 15.68 -18.22 11.04
N PHE A 216 14.88 -19.02 10.33
CA PHE A 216 14.37 -18.68 9.00
C PHE A 216 12.92 -18.26 9.15
N ASP A 217 12.72 -16.94 9.26
CA ASP A 217 11.48 -16.38 9.79
C ASP A 217 10.24 -16.93 9.09
N THR A 218 9.48 -17.70 9.86
CA THR A 218 8.08 -18.00 9.54
C THR A 218 7.25 -16.93 10.23
N SER A 219 6.79 -15.94 9.48
CA SER A 219 6.31 -14.68 10.02
C SER A 219 5.10 -14.13 9.29
N LEU A 220 4.31 -13.35 10.01
CA LEU A 220 3.29 -12.47 9.46
C LEU A 220 3.74 -11.03 9.68
N SER A 221 3.93 -10.29 8.60
CA SER A 221 4.47 -8.93 8.63
C SER A 221 3.61 -7.96 7.81
N LEU A 222 3.66 -6.67 8.18
CA LEU A 222 3.19 -5.55 7.38
C LEU A 222 4.37 -4.85 6.74
N ASN A 223 4.29 -4.51 5.44
CA ASN A 223 5.33 -3.73 4.78
C ASN A 223 4.94 -2.26 4.56
N SER A 224 5.89 -1.42 4.15
CA SER A 224 5.66 0.01 3.81
C SER A 224 4.73 0.26 2.61
N PHE A 225 4.26 -0.79 1.94
CA PHE A 225 3.27 -0.75 0.85
C PHE A 225 1.86 -1.17 1.30
N PHE A 226 1.65 -1.28 2.61
CA PHE A 226 0.39 -1.74 3.21
C PHE A 226 0.03 -3.19 2.83
N ASP A 227 1.00 -4.02 2.47
CA ASP A 227 0.77 -5.45 2.30
C ASP A 227 0.93 -6.16 3.63
N ILE A 228 0.00 -7.05 3.94
CA ILE A 228 0.24 -8.16 4.87
C ILE A 228 0.91 -9.26 4.07
N VAL A 229 2.02 -9.77 4.58
CA VAL A 229 2.74 -10.89 3.98
C VAL A 229 2.92 -11.97 5.03
N PHE A 230 2.38 -13.15 4.76
CA PHE A 230 2.81 -14.35 5.48
C PHE A 230 3.96 -14.99 4.71
N GLN A 231 5.12 -15.12 5.33
CA GLN A 231 6.29 -15.76 4.75
C GLN A 231 6.69 -16.98 5.57
N PHE A 232 7.08 -18.05 4.90
CA PHE A 232 7.62 -19.26 5.52
C PHE A 232 8.74 -19.85 4.69
N TRP A 233 9.51 -20.76 5.29
CA TRP A 233 10.65 -21.39 4.63
C TRP A 233 10.47 -22.89 4.51
N LYS A 234 10.86 -23.41 3.35
CA LYS A 234 10.96 -24.84 3.12
C LYS A 234 12.23 -25.41 3.76
N LYS A 235 12.27 -26.73 3.92
CA LYS A 235 13.45 -27.45 4.42
C LYS A 235 14.70 -27.22 3.55
N ASN A 236 14.52 -26.98 2.25
CA ASN A 236 15.61 -26.66 1.32
C ASN A 236 16.03 -25.18 1.34
N LEU A 237 15.55 -24.40 2.30
CA LEU A 237 15.87 -22.97 2.47
C LEU A 237 15.37 -22.08 1.32
N ASN A 238 14.37 -22.51 0.56
CA ASN A 238 13.62 -21.60 -0.29
C ASN A 238 12.44 -21.02 0.48
N SER A 239 12.24 -19.70 0.43
CA SER A 239 11.09 -19.02 1.02
C SER A 239 9.88 -19.02 0.08
N ILE A 240 8.69 -19.05 0.67
CA ILE A 240 7.42 -18.82 -0.02
C ILE A 240 6.68 -17.72 0.74
N SER A 241 6.08 -16.80 0.00
CA SER A 241 5.31 -15.69 0.58
C SER A 241 3.90 -15.68 0.01
N LEU A 242 2.93 -15.38 0.88
CA LEU A 242 1.53 -15.18 0.56
C LEU A 242 1.19 -13.70 0.85
N PRO A 243 1.39 -12.79 -0.12
CA PRO A 243 1.10 -11.37 0.04
C PRO A 243 -0.39 -11.06 -0.11
N ALA A 244 -0.84 -10.05 0.61
CA ALA A 244 -2.22 -9.58 0.59
C ALA A 244 -2.25 -8.05 0.77
N LYS A 245 -2.85 -7.34 -0.19
CA LYS A 245 -3.06 -5.89 -0.07
C LYS A 245 -4.02 -5.61 1.08
N LEU A 246 -3.59 -4.83 2.06
CA LEU A 246 -4.41 -4.42 3.18
C LEU A 246 -4.56 -2.89 3.22
N TYR A 247 -5.69 -2.41 2.69
CA TYR A 247 -6.04 -1.00 2.79
C TYR A 247 -7.54 -0.84 3.10
N PRO A 248 -7.93 0.03 4.05
CA PRO A 248 -7.09 0.92 4.87
C PRO A 248 -6.47 0.23 6.09
N GLU A 249 -5.57 0.95 6.77
CA GLU A 249 -5.13 0.59 8.11
C GLU A 249 -6.31 0.48 9.10
N GLY A 250 -6.21 -0.43 10.06
CA GLY A 250 -7.25 -0.72 11.03
C GLY A 250 -7.16 -2.13 11.60
N TYR A 251 -8.32 -2.72 11.96
CA TYR A 251 -8.41 -4.04 12.59
C TYR A 251 -8.41 -5.17 11.57
N VAL A 252 -7.56 -6.16 11.83
CA VAL A 252 -7.37 -7.33 10.98
C VAL A 252 -7.37 -8.60 11.84
N ASN A 253 -8.12 -9.59 11.36
CA ASN A 253 -8.05 -10.96 11.87
C ASN A 253 -7.32 -11.81 10.83
N CYS A 254 -6.15 -12.34 11.17
CA CYS A 254 -5.39 -13.23 10.31
C CYS A 254 -5.43 -14.65 10.87
N VAL A 255 -5.70 -15.61 9.99
CA VAL A 255 -5.61 -17.04 10.30
C VAL A 255 -4.70 -17.69 9.28
N ILE A 256 -3.71 -18.44 9.76
CA ILE A 256 -2.82 -19.23 8.94
C ILE A 256 -3.04 -20.69 9.29
N THR A 257 -3.40 -21.50 8.31
CA THR A 257 -3.56 -22.94 8.48
C THR A 257 -2.42 -23.66 7.77
N ILE A 258 -1.72 -24.54 8.51
CA ILE A 258 -0.59 -25.33 8.02
C ILE A 258 -0.96 -26.81 8.13
N GLU A 259 -1.15 -27.45 6.98
CA GLU A 259 -1.49 -28.86 6.81
C GLU A 259 -0.22 -29.64 6.40
N ASN A 260 0.66 -29.92 7.36
CA ASN A 260 1.91 -30.67 7.12
C ASN A 260 1.68 -32.15 6.77
N ARG A 261 0.52 -32.72 7.11
CA ARG A 261 0.19 -34.14 6.88
C ARG A 261 -0.62 -34.40 5.61
N ARG A 262 -1.04 -33.33 4.93
CA ARG A 262 -1.68 -33.43 3.62
C ARG A 262 -0.64 -33.80 2.57
N GLU A 263 -1.06 -34.42 1.47
CA GLU A 263 -0.20 -34.70 0.32
C GLU A 263 -0.73 -33.97 -0.95
N PRO A 264 -0.01 -32.97 -1.47
CA PRO A 264 1.16 -32.32 -0.87
C PRO A 264 0.79 -31.48 0.37
N PRO A 265 1.74 -31.19 1.28
CA PRO A 265 1.54 -30.25 2.37
C PRO A 265 1.08 -28.88 1.88
N THR A 266 0.15 -28.26 2.61
CA THR A 266 -0.46 -26.98 2.20
C THR A 266 -0.41 -25.95 3.31
N ILE A 267 -0.20 -24.69 2.94
CA ILE A 267 -0.34 -23.52 3.81
C ILE A 267 -1.36 -22.57 3.19
N THR A 268 -2.30 -22.11 4.00
CA THR A 268 -3.36 -21.19 3.55
C THR A 268 -3.43 -19.98 4.46
N LEU A 269 -3.48 -18.79 3.85
CA LEU A 269 -3.68 -17.52 4.53
C LEU A 269 -5.14 -17.09 4.38
N TYR A 270 -5.76 -16.78 5.51
CA TYR A 270 -7.07 -16.16 5.59
C TYR A 270 -6.94 -14.80 6.27
N ILE A 271 -7.57 -13.79 5.67
CA ILE A 271 -7.69 -12.46 6.27
C ILE A 271 -9.16 -12.16 6.40
N ASN A 272 -9.57 -11.78 7.61
CA ASN A 272 -10.93 -11.38 7.90
C ASN A 272 -11.92 -12.48 7.44
N GLY A 273 -11.62 -13.74 7.79
CA GLY A 273 -12.46 -14.90 7.47
C GLY A 273 -12.55 -15.25 5.99
N LYS A 274 -11.83 -14.55 5.11
CA LYS A 274 -11.78 -14.84 3.67
C LYS A 274 -10.44 -15.45 3.33
N ARG A 275 -10.47 -16.51 2.51
CA ARG A 275 -9.27 -17.12 1.95
C ARG A 275 -8.61 -16.14 0.98
N ILE A 276 -7.32 -15.88 1.18
CA ILE A 276 -6.54 -14.95 0.35
C ILE A 276 -5.68 -15.71 -0.64
N GLY A 277 -4.98 -16.73 -0.17
CA GLY A 277 -4.09 -17.53 -1.00
C GLY A 277 -3.69 -18.81 -0.30
N GLU A 278 -3.24 -19.77 -1.09
CA GLU A 278 -2.64 -21.01 -0.62
C GLU A 278 -1.34 -21.28 -1.36
N ASN A 279 -0.49 -22.10 -0.78
CA ASN A 279 0.66 -22.66 -1.46
C ASN A 279 0.93 -24.09 -0.98
N THR A 280 1.41 -24.94 -1.89
CA THR A 280 1.87 -26.29 -1.57
C THR A 280 3.39 -26.31 -1.46
N TYR A 281 3.93 -27.22 -0.66
CA TYR A 281 5.37 -27.30 -0.43
C TYR A 281 5.80 -28.73 -0.08
N ASP A 282 7.09 -29.02 -0.22
CA ASP A 282 7.62 -30.36 0.01
C ASP A 282 7.75 -30.67 1.51
N ALA A 283 8.40 -29.76 2.26
CA ALA A 283 8.58 -29.89 3.70
C ALA A 283 8.85 -28.53 4.33
N LEU A 284 8.22 -28.24 5.47
CA LEU A 284 8.43 -27.01 6.24
C LEU A 284 9.78 -27.04 6.97
N TYR A 285 10.45 -25.89 7.05
CA TYR A 285 11.65 -25.70 7.88
C TYR A 285 11.40 -26.12 9.34
N SER A 286 12.46 -26.55 10.05
CA SER A 286 12.34 -27.09 11.41
C SER A 286 12.13 -26.01 12.46
N ILE A 287 10.91 -25.46 12.52
CA ILE A 287 10.51 -24.38 13.44
C ILE A 287 10.63 -24.77 14.92
N GLN A 288 10.52 -26.06 15.27
CA GLN A 288 10.60 -26.56 16.65
C GLN A 288 11.98 -26.38 17.32
N LYS A 289 13.02 -26.01 16.56
CA LYS A 289 14.35 -25.76 17.10
C LYS A 289 14.42 -24.41 17.84
N GLU A 290 13.55 -23.48 17.46
CA GLU A 290 13.49 -22.18 18.09
C GLU A 290 12.81 -22.28 19.45
N ARG A 291 13.45 -21.70 20.48
CA ARG A 291 12.95 -21.75 21.86
C ARG A 291 11.65 -20.94 22.03
N TYR A 292 11.55 -19.83 21.32
CA TYR A 292 10.45 -18.89 21.43
C TYR A 292 9.85 -18.60 20.06
N LEU A 293 8.54 -18.35 20.03
CA LEU A 293 7.90 -17.53 19.03
C LEU A 293 7.68 -16.14 19.63
N TYR A 294 7.66 -15.12 18.79
CA TYR A 294 7.53 -13.74 19.24
C TYR A 294 6.27 -13.08 18.67
N LEU A 295 5.68 -12.20 19.47
CA LEU A 295 4.70 -11.22 19.03
C LEU A 295 5.35 -9.84 19.01
N GLY A 296 5.11 -9.07 17.96
CA GLY A 296 5.52 -7.67 17.82
C GLY A 296 6.96 -7.44 17.34
N VAL A 297 7.69 -8.49 16.97
CA VAL A 297 9.07 -8.41 16.47
C VAL A 297 9.39 -9.66 15.64
N GLY A 298 10.27 -9.53 14.64
CA GLY A 298 10.81 -10.65 13.87
C GLY A 298 11.80 -11.48 14.71
N ASN A 299 12.82 -10.84 15.26
CA ASN A 299 13.70 -11.44 16.27
C ASN A 299 14.33 -10.32 17.13
N PRO A 300 14.10 -10.30 18.45
CA PRO A 300 14.59 -9.24 19.32
C PRO A 300 16.12 -9.27 19.52
N ASP A 301 16.79 -10.38 19.19
CA ASP A 301 18.23 -10.55 19.38
C ASP A 301 19.06 -10.15 18.14
N ARG A 302 18.40 -9.75 17.04
CA ARG A 302 19.09 -9.27 15.84
C ARG A 302 19.67 -7.87 16.07
N LYS A 303 20.80 -7.60 15.40
CA LYS A 303 21.42 -6.26 15.39
C LYS A 303 20.84 -5.34 14.31
N GLU A 304 20.25 -5.93 13.28
CA GLU A 304 19.66 -5.24 12.15
C GLU A 304 18.41 -6.01 11.71
N LYS A 305 17.39 -5.30 11.24
CA LYS A 305 16.12 -5.89 10.75
C LYS A 305 15.46 -6.79 11.79
N GLU A 306 15.36 -6.27 13.01
CA GLU A 306 14.57 -6.85 14.09
C GLU A 306 13.07 -6.86 13.72
N ASN A 307 12.64 -5.90 12.87
CA ASN A 307 11.29 -5.76 12.32
C ASN A 307 10.20 -5.51 13.39
N TRP A 308 10.43 -4.50 14.24
CA TRP A 308 9.52 -4.11 15.30
C TRP A 308 8.16 -3.61 14.79
N PHE A 309 7.09 -4.18 15.35
CA PHE A 309 5.71 -3.77 15.07
C PHE A 309 5.28 -2.61 15.94
N LYS A 310 4.58 -1.64 15.32
CA LYS A 310 3.87 -0.56 15.99
C LYS A 310 2.37 -0.76 15.81
N GLY A 311 1.65 -0.99 16.90
CA GLY A 311 0.21 -1.27 16.84
C GLY A 311 -0.30 -1.99 18.08
N ILE A 312 -1.48 -2.60 17.96
CA ILE A 312 -2.14 -3.28 19.08
C ILE A 312 -2.45 -4.72 18.65
N ILE A 313 -2.07 -5.70 19.45
CA ILE A 313 -2.57 -7.08 19.33
C ILE A 313 -3.59 -7.29 20.44
N ASP A 314 -4.74 -7.90 20.16
CA ASP A 314 -5.76 -8.16 21.18
C ASP A 314 -5.95 -9.64 21.49
N ARG A 315 -5.71 -10.52 20.51
CA ARG A 315 -5.81 -11.96 20.68
C ARG A 315 -4.76 -12.68 19.85
N PHE A 316 -4.23 -13.75 20.42
CA PHE A 316 -3.40 -14.72 19.72
C PHE A 316 -3.80 -16.13 20.16
N ALA A 317 -3.96 -17.06 19.23
CA ALA A 317 -4.31 -18.44 19.55
C ALA A 317 -3.65 -19.43 18.60
N ILE A 318 -3.39 -20.63 19.10
CA ILE A 318 -2.83 -21.73 18.32
C ILE A 318 -3.75 -22.94 18.49
N PHE A 319 -4.06 -23.62 17.39
CA PHE A 319 -4.85 -24.85 17.36
C PHE A 319 -3.99 -26.02 16.86
N ARG A 320 -4.23 -27.22 17.40
CA ARG A 320 -3.65 -28.49 16.94
C ARG A 320 -4.53 -29.06 15.83
N GLY A 321 -4.15 -28.82 14.59
CA GLY A 321 -4.94 -29.19 13.42
C GLY A 321 -5.31 -27.98 12.58
N ALA A 322 -5.85 -28.25 11.40
CA ALA A 322 -6.44 -27.26 10.52
C ALA A 322 -7.88 -26.96 10.94
N LEU A 323 -8.24 -25.67 10.97
CA LEU A 323 -9.63 -25.25 11.13
C LEU A 323 -10.38 -25.27 9.79
N LEU A 324 -11.67 -25.58 9.84
CA LEU A 324 -12.58 -25.48 8.69
C LEU A 324 -12.83 -24.01 8.30
N GLU A 325 -13.13 -23.74 7.03
CA GLU A 325 -13.39 -22.36 6.58
C GLU A 325 -14.56 -21.69 7.31
N SER A 326 -15.59 -22.46 7.68
CA SER A 326 -16.72 -21.98 8.49
C SER A 326 -16.31 -21.60 9.91
N GLU A 327 -15.38 -22.35 10.51
CA GLU A 327 -14.81 -22.07 11.83
C GLU A 327 -13.92 -20.82 11.77
N ILE A 328 -13.12 -20.68 10.72
CA ILE A 328 -12.27 -19.50 10.46
C ILE A 328 -13.13 -18.24 10.26
N ALA A 329 -14.24 -18.35 9.53
CA ALA A 329 -15.19 -17.26 9.35
C ALA A 329 -15.84 -16.85 10.69
N THR A 330 -16.20 -17.82 11.53
CA THR A 330 -16.76 -17.60 12.86
C THR A 330 -15.72 -16.94 13.78
N LEU A 331 -14.50 -17.47 13.83
CA LEU A 331 -13.38 -16.94 14.60
C LEU A 331 -13.06 -15.48 14.21
N SER A 332 -12.98 -15.21 12.91
CA SER A 332 -12.65 -13.88 12.36
C SER A 332 -13.77 -12.85 12.51
N SER A 333 -15.01 -13.29 12.75
CA SER A 333 -16.17 -12.41 12.96
C SER A 333 -16.58 -12.31 14.44
N ASN A 334 -15.99 -13.13 15.31
CA ASN A 334 -16.26 -13.13 16.74
C ASN A 334 -15.73 -11.85 17.43
N LYS A 335 -16.67 -11.02 17.89
CA LYS A 335 -16.41 -9.75 18.58
C LYS A 335 -16.67 -9.79 20.08
N TYR A 336 -17.36 -10.81 20.59
CA TYR A 336 -17.96 -10.75 21.92
C TYR A 336 -17.56 -11.92 22.82
N TYR A 337 -17.43 -13.11 22.25
CA TYR A 337 -17.26 -14.33 23.04
C TYR A 337 -15.80 -14.69 23.24
N SER A 338 -15.50 -15.32 24.37
CA SER A 338 -14.22 -16.02 24.55
C SER A 338 -14.10 -17.14 23.52
N LEU A 339 -12.88 -17.51 23.15
CA LEU A 339 -12.67 -18.66 22.26
C LEU A 339 -13.16 -19.97 22.89
N PHE A 340 -13.24 -20.07 24.22
CA PHE A 340 -13.82 -21.21 24.93
C PHE A 340 -15.33 -21.36 24.73
N ASN A 341 -16.02 -20.32 24.25
CA ASN A 341 -17.45 -20.36 23.93
C ASN A 341 -17.72 -20.67 22.46
N LEU A 342 -16.68 -20.93 21.67
CA LEU A 342 -16.78 -21.31 20.28
C LEU A 342 -16.43 -22.79 20.12
N PHE A 343 -17.06 -23.44 19.15
CA PHE A 343 -16.78 -24.83 18.82
C PHE A 343 -15.79 -24.90 17.66
N PHE A 344 -14.73 -25.67 17.85
CA PHE A 344 -13.69 -25.93 16.86
C PHE A 344 -13.44 -27.43 16.77
N SER A 345 -13.24 -27.92 15.55
CA SER A 345 -12.85 -29.30 15.25
C SER A 345 -11.43 -29.62 15.69
N ALA A 346 -10.55 -28.61 15.71
CA ALA A 346 -9.17 -28.71 16.20
C ALA A 346 -9.07 -28.32 17.69
N GLU A 347 -8.21 -29.02 18.44
CA GLU A 347 -7.91 -28.73 19.85
C GLU A 347 -7.23 -27.37 19.97
N LEU A 348 -7.73 -26.50 20.85
CA LEU A 348 -7.06 -25.25 21.21
C LEU A 348 -5.80 -25.60 22.02
N MET A 349 -4.61 -25.23 21.53
CA MET A 349 -3.33 -25.52 22.22
C MET A 349 -2.89 -24.41 23.16
N SER A 350 -3.13 -23.16 22.76
CA SER A 350 -2.82 -21.97 23.55
C SER A 350 -3.77 -20.85 23.16
N TYR A 351 -4.18 -20.06 24.15
CA TYR A 351 -5.03 -18.89 23.94
C TYR A 351 -4.58 -17.73 24.82
N TYR A 352 -4.15 -16.66 24.16
CA TYR A 352 -3.73 -15.42 24.79
C TYR A 352 -4.72 -14.32 24.43
N ASP A 353 -5.48 -13.90 25.42
CA ASP A 353 -6.28 -12.69 25.35
C ASP A 353 -5.54 -11.60 26.13
N MET A 354 -5.19 -10.51 25.44
CA MET A 354 -4.26 -9.49 25.98
C MET A 354 -4.81 -8.73 27.19
N LYS A 355 -6.06 -8.98 27.57
CA LYS A 355 -6.64 -8.56 28.85
C LYS A 355 -6.00 -9.27 30.06
N PHE A 356 -5.58 -10.53 29.92
CA PHE A 356 -5.15 -11.37 31.05
C PHE A 356 -3.63 -11.36 31.20
N ILE A 357 -3.15 -10.35 31.91
CA ILE A 357 -1.73 -10.15 32.23
C ILE A 357 -1.58 -10.13 33.74
N LYS A 358 -0.54 -10.80 34.25
CA LYS A 358 -0.09 -10.72 35.63
C LYS A 358 1.37 -10.28 35.63
N ASP A 359 1.65 -9.10 36.19
CA ASP A 359 2.96 -8.46 36.15
C ASP A 359 3.47 -8.35 34.68
N ASN A 360 4.61 -8.98 34.36
CA ASN A 360 5.16 -9.04 33.01
C ASN A 360 4.87 -10.38 32.32
N THR A 361 3.81 -11.08 32.74
CA THR A 361 3.44 -12.40 32.23
C THR A 361 2.09 -12.34 31.54
N LEU A 362 2.08 -12.66 30.24
CA LEU A 362 0.87 -12.88 29.47
C LEU A 362 0.38 -14.31 29.73
N LEU A 363 -0.83 -14.47 30.27
CA LEU A 363 -1.34 -15.78 30.64
C LEU A 363 -1.80 -16.56 29.41
N ASP A 364 -1.36 -17.81 29.29
CA ASP A 364 -1.99 -18.79 28.40
C ASP A 364 -3.20 -19.36 29.12
N LEU A 365 -4.38 -19.06 28.61
CA LEU A 365 -5.65 -19.43 29.25
C LEU A 365 -5.97 -20.93 29.11
N GLU A 366 -5.21 -21.68 28.29
CA GLU A 366 -5.43 -23.10 28.02
C GLU A 366 -4.29 -23.99 28.56
N GLY A 367 -3.06 -23.78 28.08
CA GLY A 367 -1.98 -24.78 28.16
C GLY A 367 -0.83 -24.46 29.11
N ASN A 368 -1.02 -23.54 30.06
CA ASN A 368 -0.01 -23.01 30.99
C ASN A 368 1.30 -22.54 30.31
N ASN A 369 1.26 -22.18 29.03
CA ASN A 369 2.40 -21.75 28.23
C ASN A 369 2.63 -20.23 28.26
N ASN A 370 2.68 -19.65 29.46
CA ASN A 370 2.65 -18.20 29.62
C ASN A 370 3.76 -17.47 28.83
N GLY A 371 3.40 -16.33 28.25
CA GLY A 371 4.31 -15.44 27.53
C GLY A 371 4.99 -14.44 28.46
N ILE A 372 6.18 -13.98 28.08
CA ILE A 372 6.94 -12.94 28.77
C ILE A 372 6.80 -11.64 28.01
N ILE A 373 6.28 -10.60 28.67
CA ILE A 373 6.06 -9.28 28.10
C ILE A 373 7.28 -8.40 28.35
N ARG A 374 7.68 -7.63 27.34
CA ARG A 374 8.72 -6.60 27.43
C ARG A 374 8.20 -5.32 26.81
N ASN A 375 8.26 -4.21 27.55
CA ASN A 375 7.99 -2.83 27.10
C ASN A 375 6.65 -2.62 26.36
N CYS A 376 5.67 -3.50 26.58
CA CYS A 376 4.32 -3.32 26.07
C CYS A 376 3.42 -2.64 27.10
N LYS A 377 2.32 -2.03 26.65
CA LYS A 377 1.34 -1.38 27.50
C LYS A 377 -0.07 -1.91 27.23
N GLN A 378 -0.82 -2.28 28.27
CA GLN A 378 -2.24 -2.57 28.10
C GLN A 378 -3.00 -1.28 27.76
N THR A 379 -3.83 -1.35 26.73
CA THR A 379 -4.62 -0.21 26.26
C THR A 379 -6.04 -0.64 25.94
N TYR A 380 -6.99 0.29 26.07
CA TYR A 380 -8.37 0.05 25.70
C TYR A 380 -8.53 0.12 24.18
N ILE A 381 -9.25 -0.85 23.66
CA ILE A 381 -9.67 -0.89 22.27
C ILE A 381 -11.11 -0.42 22.20
N ASN A 382 -11.32 0.63 21.41
CA ASN A 382 -12.65 1.07 21.01
C ASN A 382 -13.03 0.40 19.69
N LYS A 383 -14.24 -0.14 19.64
CA LYS A 383 -14.82 -0.72 18.44
C LYS A 383 -14.97 0.34 17.36
N ASN A 384 -14.09 0.26 16.38
CA ASN A 384 -14.34 0.83 15.08
C ASN A 384 -15.01 -0.26 14.23
N THR A 385 -16.26 -0.05 13.83
CA THR A 385 -16.99 -1.03 12.99
C THR A 385 -16.70 -0.81 11.52
N GLU A 386 -16.35 0.42 11.13
CA GLU A 386 -16.36 0.85 9.74
C GLU A 386 -15.36 1.99 9.53
N LYS A 387 -14.64 1.94 8.41
CA LYS A 387 -13.77 3.02 7.96
C LYS A 387 -14.11 3.36 6.53
N PHE A 388 -14.12 4.63 6.20
CA PHE A 388 -14.25 5.08 4.83
C PHE A 388 -12.88 5.30 4.22
N ILE A 389 -12.65 4.70 3.05
CA ILE A 389 -11.50 5.04 2.20
C ILE A 389 -11.97 5.97 1.10
N TYR A 390 -11.14 6.98 0.83
CA TYR A 390 -11.33 7.87 -0.31
C TYR A 390 -10.87 7.16 -1.58
N LEU A 391 -11.67 7.30 -2.63
CA LEU A 391 -11.39 6.81 -3.97
C LEU A 391 -11.44 8.00 -4.92
N PRO A 392 -10.59 8.04 -5.96
CA PRO A 392 -10.77 9.01 -7.03
C PRO A 392 -12.10 8.77 -7.73
N ASN A 393 -12.73 9.84 -8.23
CA ASN A 393 -13.82 9.67 -9.18
C ASN A 393 -13.22 9.01 -10.43
N ARG A 394 -13.83 7.93 -10.93
CA ARG A 394 -13.34 7.21 -12.10
C ARG A 394 -14.31 7.38 -13.26
N ARG A 395 -13.76 7.68 -14.42
CA ARG A 395 -14.46 7.62 -15.70
C ARG A 395 -13.92 6.39 -16.43
N LYS A 396 -14.78 5.60 -17.06
CA LYS A 396 -14.33 4.39 -17.77
C LYS A 396 -13.32 4.82 -18.84
N GLY A 397 -12.14 4.22 -18.81
CA GLY A 397 -11.16 4.42 -19.86
C GLY A 397 -10.17 3.27 -19.98
N LYS A 398 -9.93 2.86 -21.22
CA LYS A 398 -8.99 1.82 -21.63
C LYS A 398 -7.84 2.48 -22.37
N PHE A 399 -6.62 2.20 -21.91
CA PHE A 399 -5.39 2.75 -22.49
C PHE A 399 -4.41 1.65 -22.85
N LYS A 400 -3.74 1.78 -23.99
CA LYS A 400 -2.59 0.96 -24.36
C LYS A 400 -1.32 1.57 -23.75
N VAL A 401 -0.54 0.76 -23.05
CA VAL A 401 0.74 1.21 -22.47
C VAL A 401 1.88 0.88 -23.43
N LEU A 402 2.68 1.88 -23.78
CA LEU A 402 3.88 1.69 -24.57
C LEU A 402 5.00 1.10 -23.69
N PRO A 403 5.84 0.19 -24.24
CA PRO A 403 6.97 -0.37 -23.50
C PRO A 403 7.89 0.73 -22.97
N HIS A 404 8.27 0.60 -21.70
CA HIS A 404 9.25 1.45 -21.03
C HIS A 404 10.01 0.63 -19.98
N LYS A 405 11.16 1.14 -19.56
CA LYS A 405 11.94 0.54 -18.48
C LYS A 405 11.25 0.84 -17.14
N GLU A 406 10.96 -0.20 -16.36
CA GLU A 406 10.45 -0.05 -14.99
C GLU A 406 11.52 0.58 -14.10
N ASN A 407 11.19 1.75 -13.52
CA ASN A 407 12.09 2.52 -12.66
C ASN A 407 11.54 2.65 -11.21
N GLY A 408 10.39 2.04 -10.93
CA GLY A 408 9.76 2.02 -9.62
C GLY A 408 10.27 0.91 -8.71
N TYR A 409 9.34 0.25 -8.03
CA TYR A 409 9.63 -0.87 -7.14
C TYR A 409 9.60 -2.17 -7.94
N LYS A 410 10.72 -2.90 -7.96
CA LYS A 410 10.87 -4.14 -8.72
C LYS A 410 11.68 -5.16 -7.91
N ASP A 411 11.28 -6.43 -7.96
CA ASP A 411 12.01 -7.55 -7.34
C ASP A 411 12.31 -7.37 -5.84
N GLY A 412 11.43 -6.68 -5.11
CA GLY A 412 11.55 -6.47 -3.66
C GLY A 412 12.38 -5.25 -3.23
N TYR A 413 12.77 -4.37 -4.15
CA TYR A 413 13.50 -3.14 -3.84
C TYR A 413 13.12 -1.98 -4.75
N TRP A 414 13.37 -0.75 -4.28
CA TRP A 414 13.32 0.44 -5.11
C TRP A 414 14.53 0.49 -6.04
N VAL A 415 14.31 0.70 -7.33
CA VAL A 415 15.41 0.84 -8.30
C VAL A 415 16.29 2.06 -7.99
N ASN A 416 15.73 3.11 -7.37
CA ASN A 416 16.44 4.31 -6.95
C ASN A 416 16.08 4.70 -5.50
N TRP A 417 17.07 5.17 -4.74
CA TRP A 417 16.89 5.66 -3.37
C TRP A 417 15.91 6.85 -3.29
N ALA A 418 15.86 7.70 -4.32
CA ALA A 418 14.91 8.82 -4.38
C ALA A 418 13.45 8.36 -4.22
N SER A 419 13.09 7.18 -4.76
CA SER A 419 11.75 6.61 -4.59
C SER A 419 11.43 6.23 -3.14
N ARG A 420 12.45 5.81 -2.38
CA ARG A 420 12.32 5.54 -0.95
C ARG A 420 12.13 6.83 -0.16
N GLU A 421 12.87 7.88 -0.48
CA GLU A 421 12.67 9.21 0.14
C GLU A 421 11.26 9.75 -0.13
N ASN A 422 10.78 9.59 -1.37
CA ASN A 422 9.41 9.92 -1.76
C ASN A 422 8.37 9.12 -0.96
N GLN A 423 8.59 7.81 -0.76
CA GLN A 423 7.72 6.97 0.08
C GLN A 423 7.65 7.48 1.52
N LEU A 424 8.81 7.73 2.14
CA LEU A 424 8.89 8.18 3.53
C LEU A 424 8.19 9.53 3.71
N LYS A 425 8.43 10.45 2.78
CA LYS A 425 7.79 11.77 2.72
C LYS A 425 6.27 11.64 2.59
N TYR A 426 5.79 10.85 1.63
CA TYR A 426 4.35 10.65 1.44
C TYR A 426 3.70 10.01 2.66
N LEU A 427 4.28 8.94 3.22
CA LEU A 427 3.75 8.30 4.43
C LEU A 427 3.67 9.30 5.59
N ASN A 428 4.65 10.19 5.74
CA ASN A 428 4.61 11.24 6.76
C ASN A 428 3.44 12.20 6.55
N ASN A 429 3.20 12.65 5.32
CA ASN A 429 2.07 13.52 5.00
C ASN A 429 0.72 12.79 5.18
N TYR A 430 0.65 11.54 4.74
CA TYR A 430 -0.53 10.68 4.81
C TYR A 430 -1.00 10.49 6.27
N TYR A 431 -0.09 10.07 7.16
CA TYR A 431 -0.43 9.83 8.56
C TYR A 431 -0.75 11.11 9.33
N ASN A 432 -0.12 12.23 8.99
CA ASN A 432 -0.46 13.54 9.56
C ASN A 432 -1.71 14.17 8.91
N LYS A 433 -2.32 13.52 7.90
CA LYS A 433 -3.46 14.02 7.11
C LYS A 433 -3.24 15.44 6.58
N LYS A 434 -1.99 15.78 6.32
CA LYS A 434 -1.56 17.14 6.01
C LYS A 434 -0.44 17.05 5.00
N SER A 435 -0.74 17.45 3.77
CA SER A 435 0.28 17.73 2.77
C SER A 435 0.97 19.06 3.07
N ASN A 436 1.88 19.48 2.20
CA ASN A 436 2.50 20.79 2.26
C ASN A 436 1.92 21.77 1.22
N TYR A 437 0.69 21.54 0.73
CA TYR A 437 0.15 22.26 -0.43
C TYR A 437 0.07 23.78 -0.25
N THR A 438 -0.05 24.28 0.98
CA THR A 438 -0.04 25.74 1.26
C THR A 438 1.34 26.38 1.09
N LYS A 439 2.42 25.60 1.16
CA LYS A 439 3.81 26.07 1.06
C LYS A 439 4.56 25.54 -0.16
N ASP A 440 3.99 24.61 -0.90
CA ASP A 440 4.61 23.96 -2.06
C ASP A 440 3.54 23.63 -3.12
N GLY A 441 3.86 23.90 -4.38
CA GLY A 441 2.99 23.72 -5.54
C GLY A 441 3.08 24.87 -6.54
N LEU A 442 1.98 25.18 -7.23
CA LEU A 442 1.91 26.26 -8.24
C LEU A 442 2.44 27.60 -7.72
N SER A 443 2.13 27.96 -6.48
CA SER A 443 2.56 29.22 -5.84
C SER A 443 4.07 29.34 -5.62
N THR A 444 4.81 28.24 -5.73
CA THR A 444 6.27 28.17 -5.47
C THR A 444 7.07 27.67 -6.67
N LEU A 445 6.41 27.59 -7.83
CA LEU A 445 6.98 27.00 -9.04
C LEU A 445 8.17 27.82 -9.55
N LYS A 446 9.36 27.22 -9.55
CA LYS A 446 10.60 27.82 -10.06
C LYS A 446 11.15 26.99 -11.20
N TYR A 447 11.40 27.61 -12.35
CA TYR A 447 11.98 27.00 -13.54
C TYR A 447 12.48 28.08 -14.49
N LYS A 448 13.32 27.69 -15.45
CA LYS A 448 13.76 28.54 -16.56
C LYS A 448 13.35 27.92 -17.88
N VAL A 449 12.58 28.66 -18.68
CA VAL A 449 12.30 28.29 -20.08
C VAL A 449 13.54 28.55 -20.92
N VAL A 450 14.00 27.54 -21.65
CA VAL A 450 15.14 27.63 -22.58
C VAL A 450 14.71 27.42 -24.03
N GLU A 451 13.59 26.73 -24.24
CA GLU A 451 12.97 26.58 -25.55
C GLU A 451 11.45 26.79 -25.41
N ASN A 452 10.86 27.53 -26.35
CA ASN A 452 9.43 27.75 -26.39
C ASN A 452 9.00 27.89 -27.85
N HIS A 453 8.24 26.91 -28.33
CA HIS A 453 7.67 26.97 -29.66
C HIS A 453 6.20 26.56 -29.63
N SER A 454 5.40 27.16 -30.49
CA SER A 454 3.98 26.88 -30.61
C SER A 454 3.58 26.88 -32.09
N GLN A 455 2.81 25.89 -32.50
CA GLN A 455 2.30 25.77 -33.86
C GLN A 455 0.87 25.24 -33.82
N GLY A 456 -0.10 26.06 -34.21
CA GLY A 456 -1.51 25.71 -34.08
C GLY A 456 -1.86 25.44 -32.61
N ASN A 457 -2.42 24.25 -32.35
CA ASN A 457 -2.77 23.80 -31.00
C ASN A 457 -1.66 23.03 -30.28
N TYR A 458 -0.45 23.00 -30.84
CA TYR A 458 0.70 22.33 -30.26
C TYR A 458 1.63 23.35 -29.61
N HIS A 459 2.01 23.11 -28.36
CA HIS A 459 2.90 23.94 -27.57
C HIS A 459 3.99 23.07 -26.95
N TYR A 460 5.24 23.48 -27.08
CA TYR A 460 6.39 22.80 -26.49
C TYR A 460 7.19 23.79 -25.66
N LEU A 461 7.56 23.34 -24.46
CA LEU A 461 8.34 24.09 -23.49
C LEU A 461 9.53 23.25 -23.06
N GLY A 462 10.73 23.63 -23.49
CA GLY A 462 11.98 23.09 -22.94
C GLY A 462 12.37 23.88 -21.69
N VAL A 463 12.47 23.20 -20.55
CA VAL A 463 12.67 23.83 -19.24
C VAL A 463 13.84 23.24 -18.46
N LYS A 464 14.47 24.09 -17.65
CA LYS A 464 15.40 23.70 -16.58
C LYS A 464 14.75 23.96 -15.22
N LEU A 465 14.78 22.97 -14.32
CA LEU A 465 14.09 22.98 -13.02
C LEU A 465 14.93 23.51 -11.86
#